data_AF-A0A1J5SLX6-F1
#
_entry.id   AF-A0A1J5SLX6-F1
#
_cell.length_a   1.000
_cell.length_b   1.000
_cell.length_c   1.000
_cell.angle_alpha   90.00
_cell.angle_beta   90.00
_cell.angle_gamma   90.00
#
_symmetry.space_group_name_H-M   'P 1'
#
loop_
_entity.id
_entity.type
_entity.pdbx_description
1 polymer ?
#
loop_
_entity_poly.entity_id
_entity_poly.type
_entity_poly.pdbx_seq_one_letter_code
_entity_poly.pdbx_strand_id
1 'polypeptide(L)'
;MLGFRVREHTRTLMERNAPDAHDDRSPGAVPHPTHEQAHERAREIAAGKGREASDVSMSDYMQAKRELTGESDGDRQEAILDSIQLPERWEAVPESTGIQFPESPSEGEDEDGLSDVDQMAEGGVEKATRERMDESAREKKIEDKETE
;
A
#
# COMPACT_ATOMS: atom_id res chain seq x y z
N MET A 1 7.06 -48.64 40.40
CA MET A 1 7.74 -47.52 41.09
C MET A 1 7.90 -46.41 40.06
N LEU A 2 7.04 -45.38 40.05
CA LEU A 2 7.18 -44.12 40.82
C LEU A 2 8.61 -43.56 40.71
N GLY A 3 8.88 -42.36 40.22
CA GLY A 3 8.03 -41.23 39.86
C GLY A 3 8.93 -40.06 39.44
N PHE A 4 8.30 -39.04 38.85
CA PHE A 4 8.87 -37.74 38.51
C PHE A 4 9.71 -37.16 39.66
N ARG A 5 10.91 -36.67 39.35
CA ARG A 5 11.63 -35.75 40.25
C ARG A 5 11.60 -34.35 39.65
N VAL A 6 10.52 -33.65 39.96
CA VAL A 6 10.47 -32.20 40.06
C VAL A 6 11.59 -31.77 41.03
N ARG A 7 12.47 -30.87 40.61
CA ARG A 7 13.34 -30.13 41.52
C ARG A 7 12.87 -28.69 41.53
N GLU A 8 11.95 -28.42 42.46
CA GLU A 8 11.79 -27.10 43.05
C GLU A 8 13.00 -26.86 43.95
N HIS A 9 13.76 -25.78 43.74
CA HIS A 9 14.62 -25.22 44.78
C HIS A 9 14.61 -23.70 44.71
N THR A 10 13.81 -23.14 45.62
CA THR A 10 14.16 -22.03 46.51
C THR A 10 14.61 -20.71 45.88
N ARG A 11 13.58 -19.88 45.65
CA ARG A 11 13.54 -18.43 45.89
C ARG A 11 14.55 -18.01 46.98
N THR A 12 15.57 -17.22 46.60
CA THR A 12 16.37 -16.45 47.56
C THR A 12 16.27 -14.98 47.19
N LEU A 13 15.68 -14.22 48.11
CA LEU A 13 15.56 -12.77 48.07
C LEU A 13 16.96 -12.15 48.20
N MET A 14 17.38 -11.36 47.23
CA MET A 14 18.22 -10.19 47.49
C MET A 14 17.69 -9.03 46.66
N GLU A 15 16.69 -8.38 47.24
CA GLU A 15 16.40 -6.98 47.03
C GLU A 15 17.68 -6.17 47.20
N ARG A 16 18.18 -5.57 46.12
CA ARG A 16 19.09 -4.41 46.18
C ARG A 16 18.92 -3.55 44.93
N ASN A 17 18.41 -2.35 45.18
CA ASN A 17 18.71 -1.11 44.47
C ASN A 17 18.17 -0.97 43.05
N ALA A 18 17.02 -0.31 42.93
CA ALA A 18 16.67 0.42 41.73
C ALA A 18 17.64 1.61 41.55
N PRO A 19 18.24 1.80 40.37
CA PRO A 19 18.31 3.12 39.78
C PRO A 19 17.06 3.32 38.94
N ASP A 20 16.38 4.42 39.24
CA ASP A 20 15.33 5.04 38.44
C ASP A 20 15.89 5.31 37.03
N ALA A 21 15.81 4.30 36.16
CA ALA A 21 16.16 4.44 34.76
C ALA A 21 14.88 4.86 34.06
N HIS A 22 14.79 6.16 33.81
CA HIS A 22 13.92 6.74 32.81
C HIS A 22 13.85 5.78 31.61
N ASP A 23 12.67 5.19 31.40
CA ASP A 23 12.36 4.39 30.23
C ASP A 23 12.37 5.35 29.04
N ASP A 24 13.57 5.61 28.51
CA ASP A 24 13.82 6.29 27.24
C ASP A 24 13.52 5.32 26.10
N ARG A 25 12.31 4.74 26.12
CA ARG A 25 11.71 4.17 24.91
C ARG A 25 11.34 5.34 24.03
N SER A 26 12.35 5.81 23.29
CA SER A 26 12.13 6.53 22.05
C SER A 26 11.16 5.70 21.20
N PRO A 27 9.94 6.20 20.93
CA PRO A 27 8.95 5.49 20.13
C PRO A 27 9.42 5.51 18.68
N GLY A 28 10.29 4.56 18.31
CA GLY A 28 10.85 4.49 16.97
C GLY A 28 11.97 3.47 16.74
N ALA A 29 12.50 2.82 17.77
CA ALA A 29 13.51 1.76 17.58
C ALA A 29 12.86 0.45 17.13
N VAL A 30 12.76 0.24 15.82
CA VAL A 30 12.39 -1.07 15.25
C VAL A 30 13.43 -2.11 15.68
N PRO A 31 13.01 -3.30 16.16
CA PRO A 31 13.95 -4.33 16.57
C PRO A 31 14.73 -4.84 15.35
N HIS A 32 16.04 -4.59 15.32
CA HIS A 32 16.91 -5.12 14.28
C HIS A 32 17.27 -6.58 14.61
N PRO A 33 16.95 -7.55 13.72
CA PRO A 33 17.31 -8.94 13.95
C PRO A 33 18.83 -9.10 13.98
N THR A 34 19.32 -9.95 14.89
CA THR A 34 20.73 -10.32 14.88
C THR A 34 21.06 -11.14 13.64
N HIS A 35 22.32 -11.14 13.23
CA HIS A 35 22.77 -11.91 12.06
C HIS A 35 22.45 -13.41 12.19
N GLU A 36 22.55 -13.95 13.41
CA GLU A 36 22.22 -15.35 13.71
C GLU A 36 20.74 -15.64 13.50
N GLN A 37 19.84 -14.81 14.03
CA GLN A 37 18.39 -14.95 13.86
C GLN A 37 18.00 -14.88 12.38
N ALA A 38 18.57 -13.92 11.64
CA ALA A 38 18.32 -13.79 10.20
C ALA A 38 18.82 -15.02 9.43
N HIS A 39 19.96 -15.61 9.83
CA HIS A 39 20.49 -16.80 9.18
C HIS A 39 19.65 -18.05 9.46
N GLU A 40 19.26 -18.27 10.71
CA GLU A 40 18.39 -19.39 11.09
C GLU A 40 17.08 -19.33 10.32
N ARG A 41 16.43 -18.16 10.31
CA ARG A 41 15.17 -17.98 9.59
C ARG A 41 15.32 -18.13 8.07
N ALA A 42 16.43 -17.67 7.49
CA ALA A 42 16.69 -17.86 6.07
C ALA A 42 16.86 -19.34 5.68
N ARG A 43 17.42 -20.17 6.57
CA ARG A 43 17.50 -21.63 6.36
C ARG A 43 16.12 -22.28 6.38
N GLU A 44 15.25 -21.87 7.30
CA GLU A 44 13.86 -22.36 7.35
C GLU A 44 13.09 -22.00 6.09
N ILE A 45 13.26 -20.77 5.57
CA ILE A 45 12.65 -20.33 4.31
C ILE A 45 13.17 -21.14 3.12
N ALA A 46 14.48 -21.40 3.06
CA ALA A 46 15.07 -22.25 2.03
C ALA A 46 14.52 -23.69 2.09
N ALA A 47 14.45 -24.26 3.30
CA ALA A 47 13.89 -25.59 3.55
C ALA A 47 12.41 -25.69 3.15
N GLY A 48 11.61 -24.65 3.42
CA GLY A 48 10.20 -24.58 2.99
C GLY A 48 10.02 -24.58 1.46
N LYS A 49 11.05 -24.15 0.72
CA LYS A 49 11.10 -24.19 -0.76
C LYS A 49 11.72 -25.49 -1.30
N GLY A 50 12.04 -26.45 -0.43
CA GLY A 50 12.67 -27.72 -0.80
C GLY A 50 14.17 -27.62 -1.12
N ARG A 51 14.82 -26.50 -0.76
CA ARG A 51 16.28 -26.32 -0.89
C ARG A 51 16.99 -26.73 0.39
N GLU A 52 18.26 -27.13 0.28
CA GLU A 52 19.07 -27.44 1.45
C GLU A 52 19.42 -26.20 2.27
N ALA A 53 19.71 -26.37 3.56
CA ALA A 53 20.10 -25.28 4.46
C ALA A 53 21.44 -24.60 4.10
N SER A 54 22.21 -25.22 3.20
CA SER A 54 23.43 -24.66 2.61
C SER A 54 23.15 -23.82 1.36
N ASP A 55 21.99 -23.98 0.74
CA ASP A 55 21.56 -23.30 -0.50
C ASP A 55 20.63 -22.11 -0.17
N VAL A 56 21.07 -21.28 0.77
CA VAL A 56 20.36 -20.06 1.17
C VAL A 56 20.70 -18.94 0.20
N SER A 57 19.68 -18.33 -0.40
CA SER A 57 19.85 -17.21 -1.32
C SER A 57 19.75 -15.87 -0.59
N MET A 58 20.23 -14.79 -1.23
CA MET A 58 20.03 -13.42 -0.74
C MET A 58 18.54 -13.09 -0.54
N SER A 59 17.65 -13.64 -1.39
CA SER A 59 16.21 -13.45 -1.26
C SER A 59 15.66 -14.05 0.03
N ASP A 60 16.21 -15.18 0.50
CA ASP A 60 15.77 -15.81 1.75
C ASP A 60 16.21 -15.00 2.96
N TYR A 61 17.41 -14.40 2.92
CA TYR A 61 17.87 -13.46 3.94
C TYR A 61 17.02 -12.18 4.00
N MET A 62 16.67 -11.62 2.85
CA MET A 62 15.80 -10.44 2.81
C MET A 62 14.41 -10.76 3.37
N GLN A 63 13.87 -11.92 3.02
CA GLN A 63 12.59 -12.36 3.56
C GLN A 63 12.66 -12.66 5.06
N ALA A 64 13.74 -13.30 5.54
CA ALA A 64 13.97 -13.53 6.96
C ALA A 64 13.99 -12.23 7.77
N LYS A 65 14.71 -11.21 7.28
CA LYS A 65 14.74 -9.89 7.94
C LYS A 65 13.34 -9.28 8.02
N ARG A 66 12.57 -9.35 6.92
CA ARG A 66 11.19 -8.84 6.88
C ARG A 66 10.31 -9.51 7.93
N GLU A 67 10.37 -10.83 8.02
CA GLU A 67 9.57 -11.59 8.98
C GLU A 67 10.00 -11.34 10.43
N LEU A 68 11.29 -11.13 10.69
CA LEU A 68 11.81 -10.88 12.04
C LEU A 68 11.59 -9.45 12.54
N THR A 69 11.67 -8.45 11.66
CA THR A 69 11.39 -7.05 12.00
C THR A 69 9.88 -6.79 12.03
N GLY A 70 9.08 -7.68 11.41
CA GLY A 70 7.62 -7.53 11.34
C GLY A 70 7.16 -6.44 10.37
N GLU A 71 8.08 -5.86 9.60
CA GLU A 71 7.78 -4.83 8.60
C GLU A 71 7.04 -5.48 7.43
N SER A 72 5.73 -5.27 7.31
CA SER A 72 5.05 -5.51 6.04
C SER A 72 5.48 -4.44 5.03
N ASP A 73 5.33 -4.73 3.73
CA ASP A 73 5.58 -3.73 2.68
C ASP A 73 4.71 -2.48 2.91
N GLY A 74 3.49 -2.67 3.45
CA GLY A 74 2.60 -1.60 3.89
C GLY A 74 3.20 -0.76 5.01
N ASP A 75 3.78 -1.37 6.06
CA ASP A 75 4.40 -0.61 7.16
C ASP A 75 5.57 0.25 6.69
N ARG A 76 6.34 -0.22 5.70
CA ARG A 76 7.38 0.60 5.06
C ARG A 76 6.77 1.76 4.28
N GLN A 77 5.72 1.50 3.50
CA GLN A 77 5.05 2.55 2.73
C GLN A 77 4.44 3.61 3.66
N GLU A 78 3.78 3.20 4.74
CA GLU A 78 3.25 4.09 5.78
C GLU A 78 4.37 4.85 6.49
N ALA A 79 5.48 4.21 6.87
CA ALA A 79 6.63 4.91 7.46
C ALA A 79 7.25 5.94 6.49
N ILE A 80 7.28 5.64 5.19
CA ILE A 80 7.70 6.59 4.16
C ILE A 80 6.69 7.74 4.07
N LEU A 81 5.39 7.46 4.08
CA LEU A 81 4.33 8.49 4.04
C LEU A 81 4.36 9.39 5.28
N ASP A 82 4.52 8.84 6.46
CA ASP A 82 4.66 9.58 7.72
C ASP A 82 5.95 10.41 7.76
N SER A 83 7.02 9.93 7.11
CA SER A 83 8.29 10.67 7.02
C SER A 83 8.24 11.83 6.01
N ILE A 84 7.31 11.78 5.05
CA ILE A 84 7.05 12.90 4.16
C ILE A 84 6.32 13.96 4.98
N GLN A 85 7.07 14.96 5.44
CA GLN A 85 6.47 16.19 5.95
C GLN A 85 5.61 16.76 4.82
N LEU A 86 4.29 16.57 4.91
CA LEU A 86 3.35 17.18 3.99
C LEU A 86 3.64 18.69 4.03
N PRO A 87 4.08 19.31 2.92
CA PRO A 87 4.20 20.75 2.90
C PRO A 87 2.84 21.34 3.28
N GLU A 88 2.90 22.37 4.11
CA GLU A 88 1.74 23.14 4.56
C GLU A 88 0.78 23.31 3.38
N ARG A 89 -0.43 22.74 3.54
CA ARG A 89 -1.45 22.62 2.50
C ARG A 89 -1.62 23.98 1.83
N TRP A 90 -1.03 24.13 0.65
CA TRP A 90 -1.00 25.33 -0.20
C TRP A 90 -1.96 26.43 0.30
N GLU A 91 -1.47 27.33 1.16
CA GLU A 91 -2.19 28.57 1.42
C GLU A 91 -2.09 29.39 0.15
N ALA A 92 -3.16 29.38 -0.65
CA ALA A 92 -3.24 30.19 -1.85
C ALA A 92 -3.06 31.65 -1.45
N VAL A 93 -1.92 32.23 -1.80
CA VAL A 93 -1.65 33.65 -1.59
C VAL A 93 -2.63 34.42 -2.49
N PRO A 94 -3.60 35.18 -1.93
CA PRO A 94 -4.63 35.85 -2.72
C PRO A 94 -4.07 36.96 -3.63
N GLU A 95 -2.81 37.34 -3.45
CA GLU A 95 -2.16 38.43 -4.18
C GLU A 95 -1.39 38.00 -5.44
N SER A 96 -1.41 36.71 -5.79
CA SER A 96 -0.83 36.29 -7.07
C SER A 96 -1.79 36.63 -8.20
N THR A 97 -1.59 37.79 -8.84
CA THR A 97 -2.18 38.07 -10.15
C THR A 97 -1.58 37.04 -11.11
N GLY A 98 -2.32 35.96 -11.38
CA GLY A 98 -1.89 34.90 -12.28
C GLY A 98 -1.50 35.48 -13.64
N ILE A 99 -0.50 34.87 -14.28
CA ILE A 99 -0.21 35.17 -15.68
C ILE A 99 -1.37 34.60 -16.49
N GLN A 100 -2.28 35.48 -16.93
CA GLN A 100 -3.25 35.10 -17.95
C GLN A 100 -2.47 34.95 -19.25
N PHE A 101 -2.24 33.71 -19.66
CA PHE A 101 -1.82 33.44 -21.01
C PHE A 101 -2.89 33.98 -21.95
N PRO A 102 -2.50 34.69 -23.03
CA PRO A 102 -3.47 35.08 -24.04
C PRO A 102 -4.16 33.80 -24.52
N GLU A 103 -5.49 33.79 -24.45
CA GLU A 103 -6.28 32.73 -25.09
C GLU A 103 -5.81 32.68 -26.54
N SER A 104 -5.33 31.52 -26.94
CA SER A 104 -5.00 31.29 -28.34
C SER A 104 -6.28 31.52 -29.13
N PRO A 105 -6.23 32.13 -30.33
CA PRO A 105 -7.39 32.07 -31.22
C PRO A 105 -7.80 30.60 -31.33
N SER A 106 -9.08 30.29 -31.15
CA SER A 106 -9.63 28.93 -31.22
C SER A 106 -9.39 28.38 -32.62
N GLU A 107 -8.22 27.78 -32.82
CA GLU A 107 -7.81 27.17 -34.07
C GLU A 107 -8.57 25.84 -34.16
N GLY A 108 -9.70 25.85 -34.86
CA GLY A 108 -10.56 24.66 -35.02
C GLY A 108 -12.04 24.87 -34.71
N GLU A 109 -12.56 26.09 -34.85
CA GLU A 109 -14.01 26.29 -34.96
C GLU A 109 -14.46 25.86 -36.37
N ASP A 110 -15.50 25.03 -36.45
CA ASP A 110 -16.15 24.67 -37.71
C ASP A 110 -16.99 25.83 -38.29
N GLU A 111 -17.66 25.57 -39.41
CA GLU A 111 -18.51 26.55 -40.10
C GLU A 111 -19.67 27.05 -39.23
N ASP A 112 -20.01 26.30 -38.18
CA ASP A 112 -21.06 26.58 -37.20
C ASP A 112 -20.51 27.23 -35.92
N GLY A 113 -19.19 27.46 -35.84
CA GLY A 113 -18.52 28.11 -34.71
C GLY A 113 -18.29 27.19 -33.51
N LEU A 114 -18.41 25.87 -33.68
CA LEU A 114 -18.17 24.90 -32.63
C LEU A 114 -16.73 24.43 -32.66
N SER A 115 -16.12 24.37 -31.48
CA SER A 115 -14.77 23.85 -31.33
C SER A 115 -14.74 22.33 -31.48
N ASP A 116 -13.62 21.77 -31.93
CA ASP A 116 -13.41 20.31 -32.01
C ASP A 116 -13.73 19.59 -30.69
N VAL A 117 -13.50 20.22 -29.53
CA VAL A 117 -13.83 19.63 -28.22
C VAL A 117 -15.34 19.58 -27.97
N ASP A 118 -16.08 20.60 -28.40
CA ASP A 118 -17.54 20.62 -28.31
C ASP A 118 -18.16 19.57 -29.24
N GLN A 119 -17.63 19.42 -30.46
CA GLN A 119 -18.06 18.37 -31.39
C GLN A 119 -17.82 16.97 -30.83
N MET A 120 -16.68 16.72 -30.18
CA MET A 120 -16.40 15.43 -29.54
C MET A 120 -17.35 15.15 -28.38
N ALA A 121 -17.69 16.17 -27.60
CA ALA A 121 -18.64 16.03 -26.48
C ALA A 121 -20.05 15.72 -27.00
N GLU A 122 -20.55 16.49 -27.97
CA GLU A 122 -21.88 16.29 -28.55
C GLU A 122 -21.98 14.95 -29.29
N GLY A 123 -20.99 14.61 -30.12
CA GLY A 123 -20.91 13.32 -30.81
C GLY A 123 -20.80 12.13 -29.84
N GLY A 124 -20.23 12.33 -28.65
CA GLY A 124 -20.22 11.33 -27.58
C GLY A 124 -21.62 11.05 -27.01
N VAL A 125 -22.40 12.10 -26.78
CA VAL A 125 -23.78 12.01 -26.29
C VAL A 125 -24.68 11.33 -27.33
N GLU A 126 -24.58 11.71 -28.60
CA GLU A 126 -25.36 11.08 -29.67
C GLU A 126 -25.05 9.58 -29.79
N LYS A 127 -23.76 9.19 -29.75
CA LYS A 127 -23.36 7.78 -29.80
C LYS A 127 -23.88 6.99 -28.61
N ALA A 128 -23.78 7.53 -27.39
CA ALA A 128 -24.27 6.88 -26.18
C ALA A 128 -25.81 6.71 -26.19
N THR A 129 -26.55 7.71 -26.68
CA THR A 129 -28.01 7.59 -26.80
C THR A 129 -28.43 6.54 -27.82
N ARG A 130 -27.72 6.45 -28.96
CA ARG A 130 -27.96 5.43 -29.97
C ARG A 130 -27.66 4.03 -29.47
N GLU A 131 -26.54 3.84 -28.78
CA GLU A 131 -26.20 2.55 -28.16
C GLU A 131 -27.25 2.10 -27.14
N ARG A 132 -27.80 3.03 -26.35
CA ARG A 132 -28.89 2.74 -25.41
C ARG A 132 -30.18 2.31 -26.12
N MET A 133 -30.53 2.91 -27.25
CA MET A 133 -31.70 2.52 -28.02
C MET A 133 -31.55 1.11 -28.61
N ASP A 134 -30.37 0.81 -29.15
CA ASP A 134 -30.04 -0.53 -29.65
C ASP A 134 -30.09 -1.58 -28.53
N GLU A 135 -29.61 -1.22 -27.33
CA GLU A 135 -29.71 -2.04 -26.13
C GLU A 135 -31.15 -2.34 -25.71
N SER A 136 -32.01 -1.31 -25.66
CA SER A 136 -33.43 -1.51 -25.35
C SER A 136 -34.14 -2.36 -26.42
N ALA A 137 -33.73 -2.25 -27.70
CA ALA A 137 -34.32 -3.06 -28.77
C ALA A 137 -33.92 -4.55 -28.67
N ARG A 138 -32.67 -4.85 -28.31
CA ARG A 138 -32.23 -6.24 -28.06
C ARG A 138 -32.92 -6.85 -26.84
N GLU A 139 -33.10 -6.07 -25.76
CA GLU A 139 -33.74 -6.53 -24.52
C GLU A 139 -35.21 -6.90 -24.75
N LYS A 140 -35.99 -6.03 -25.42
CA LYS A 140 -37.38 -6.34 -25.80
C LYS A 140 -37.52 -7.61 -26.64
N LYS A 141 -36.57 -7.84 -27.55
CA LYS A 141 -36.56 -9.05 -28.39
C LYS A 141 -36.23 -10.32 -27.60
N ILE A 142 -35.53 -10.19 -26.47
CA ILE A 142 -35.26 -11.31 -25.57
C ILE A 142 -36.51 -11.58 -24.74
N GLU A 143 -37.15 -10.53 -24.20
CA GLU A 143 -38.39 -10.63 -23.44
C GLU A 143 -39.51 -11.32 -24.24
N ASP A 144 -39.73 -10.92 -25.50
CA ASP A 144 -40.74 -11.54 -26.37
C ASP A 144 -40.50 -13.05 -26.60
N LYS A 145 -39.23 -13.51 -26.59
CA LYS A 145 -38.86 -14.93 -26.75
C LYS A 145 -38.96 -15.75 -25.47
N GLU A 146 -38.98 -15.11 -24.31
CA GLU A 146 -39.21 -15.78 -23.02
C GLU A 146 -40.71 -15.86 -22.66
N THR A 147 -41.55 -15.10 -23.35
CA THR A 147 -43.01 -15.10 -23.18
C THR A 147 -43.81 -15.99 -24.15
N GLU A 148 -43.14 -16.71 -25.07
CA GLU A 148 -43.74 -17.68 -26.00
C GLU A 148 -43.55 -19.15 -25.57
#